data_AF-A0AA91BTN2-F1
#
_entry.id   AF-A0AA91BTN2-F1
#
_cell.length_a   1.000
_cell.length_b   1.000
_cell.length_c   1.000
_cell.angle_alpha   90.00
_cell.angle_beta   90.00
_cell.angle_gamma   90.00
#
_symmetry.space_group_name_H-M   'P 1'
#
loop_
_entity.id
_entity.type
_entity.pdbx_description
1 polymer ?
#
loop_
_entity_poly.entity_id
_entity_poly.type
_entity_poly.pdbx_seq_one_letter_code
_entity_poly.pdbx_strand_id
1 'polypeptide(L)'
;MRALISTIVFSVFSAFPAVTLAQPLQSIDDFDSETHLNLAECFNWEYSDQLTCFEHALSRCNRFTQNLSTAGGAYYCSYAAFEEIDAKLNEIYPIYLAAARNNAYGSERTAESEEMLRAAQRAWIEYRDAMCEIEATWNAINSGYGAVVGDCKSRLSLMQMQTLQAELGGFVDKQ
;
A
#
# COMPACT_ATOMS: atom_id res chain seq x y z
N MET A 1 13.19 11.66 -79.92
CA MET A 1 13.70 10.94 -78.73
C MET A 1 13.46 11.81 -77.50
N ARG A 2 12.46 11.49 -76.68
CA ARG A 2 12.22 12.11 -75.37
C ARG A 2 12.36 11.00 -74.33
N ALA A 3 13.34 11.11 -73.44
CA ALA A 3 13.52 10.19 -72.33
C ALA A 3 12.70 10.70 -71.13
N LEU A 4 11.83 9.85 -70.59
CA LEU A 4 11.10 10.07 -69.35
C LEU A 4 11.93 9.55 -68.18
N ILE A 5 12.31 10.44 -67.25
CA ILE A 5 12.98 10.08 -66.00
C ILE A 5 11.88 9.83 -64.97
N SER A 6 11.76 8.59 -64.51
CA SER A 6 10.85 8.18 -63.44
C SER A 6 11.60 8.24 -62.11
N THR A 7 11.21 9.17 -61.24
CA THR A 7 11.75 9.30 -59.87
C THR A 7 10.97 8.38 -58.93
N ILE A 8 11.67 7.40 -58.36
CA ILE A 8 11.16 6.52 -57.30
C ILE A 8 11.25 7.27 -55.97
N VAL A 9 10.10 7.50 -55.33
CA VAL A 9 10.01 8.05 -53.98
C VAL A 9 10.15 6.90 -52.99
N PHE A 10 11.25 6.86 -52.23
CA PHE A 10 11.42 5.93 -51.11
C PHE A 10 10.71 6.49 -49.87
N SER A 11 9.58 5.87 -49.50
CA SER A 11 8.93 6.11 -48.22
C SER A 11 9.76 5.49 -47.10
N VAL A 12 10.33 6.34 -46.25
CA VAL A 12 11.02 5.91 -45.02
C VAL A 12 9.94 5.53 -44.01
N PHE A 13 9.74 4.22 -43.81
CA PHE A 13 8.96 3.71 -42.68
C PHE A 13 9.80 3.86 -41.41
N SER A 14 9.44 4.80 -40.55
CA SER A 14 10.00 4.93 -39.20
C SER A 14 9.64 3.67 -38.41
N ALA A 15 10.64 2.87 -38.03
CA ALA A 15 10.44 1.79 -37.08
C ALA A 15 10.16 2.41 -35.70
N PHE A 16 8.90 2.35 -35.24
CA PHE A 16 8.58 2.65 -33.86
C PHE A 16 9.16 1.53 -32.98
N PRO A 17 9.84 1.84 -31.87
CA PRO A 17 10.30 0.83 -30.94
C PRO A 17 9.09 0.08 -30.39
N ALA A 18 9.16 -1.25 -30.36
CA ALA A 18 8.15 -2.08 -29.74
C ALA A 18 8.13 -1.76 -28.25
N VAL A 19 7.02 -1.20 -27.77
CA VAL A 19 6.75 -1.08 -26.34
C VAL A 19 6.53 -2.50 -25.82
N THR A 20 7.48 -3.02 -25.05
CA THR A 20 7.30 -4.26 -24.30
C THR A 20 6.27 -4.02 -23.20
N LEU A 21 5.03 -4.46 -23.44
CA LEU A 21 4.01 -4.50 -22.41
C LEU A 21 4.41 -5.57 -21.38
N ALA A 22 4.43 -5.20 -20.10
CA ALA A 22 4.61 -6.17 -19.02
C ALA A 22 3.52 -7.24 -19.15
N GLN A 23 3.94 -8.49 -19.31
CA GLN A 23 3.01 -9.62 -19.43
C GLN A 23 2.42 -9.94 -18.05
N PRO A 24 1.12 -10.28 -17.96
CA PRO A 24 0.50 -10.68 -16.70
C PRO A 24 1.19 -11.93 -16.12
N LEU A 25 1.23 -12.03 -14.79
CA LEU A 25 1.90 -13.10 -14.05
C LEU A 25 1.38 -14.47 -14.50
N GLN A 26 2.29 -15.41 -14.78
CA GLN A 26 1.94 -16.78 -15.20
C GLN A 26 2.08 -17.80 -14.06
N SER A 27 2.94 -17.53 -13.08
CA SER A 27 3.15 -18.35 -11.88
C SER A 27 3.31 -17.46 -10.66
N ILE A 28 2.82 -17.91 -9.50
CA ILE A 28 3.00 -17.18 -8.24
C ILE A 28 4.47 -17.05 -7.82
N ASP A 29 5.33 -17.98 -8.24
CA ASP A 29 6.76 -17.96 -7.91
C ASP A 29 7.49 -16.74 -8.51
N ASP A 30 6.89 -16.09 -9.52
CA ASP A 30 7.41 -14.88 -10.15
C ASP A 30 6.91 -13.60 -9.45
N PHE A 31 6.07 -13.73 -8.41
CA PHE A 31 5.54 -12.58 -7.67
C PHE A 31 6.59 -12.00 -6.73
N ASP A 32 6.84 -10.71 -6.90
CA ASP A 32 7.71 -9.90 -6.05
C ASP A 32 6.95 -8.65 -5.60
N SER A 33 6.73 -8.48 -4.30
CA SER A 33 5.92 -7.38 -3.79
C SER A 33 6.60 -6.01 -4.01
N GLU A 34 7.93 -5.95 -3.97
CA GLU A 34 8.70 -4.73 -4.21
C GLU A 34 8.48 -4.21 -5.64
N THR A 35 8.46 -5.11 -6.63
CA THR A 35 8.23 -4.75 -8.03
C THR A 35 6.74 -4.53 -8.35
N HIS A 36 5.84 -5.34 -7.78
CA HIS A 36 4.44 -5.41 -8.23
C HIS A 36 3.46 -4.57 -7.40
N LEU A 37 3.79 -4.27 -6.14
CA LEU A 37 3.08 -3.29 -5.32
C LEU A 37 3.85 -1.96 -5.27
N ASN A 38 5.15 -2.02 -4.94
CA ASN A 38 6.03 -0.86 -4.73
C ASN A 38 5.42 0.18 -3.76
N LEU A 39 5.01 -0.28 -2.57
CA LEU A 39 4.36 0.59 -1.59
C LEU A 39 5.30 1.61 -0.95
N ALA A 40 6.61 1.37 -1.03
CA ALA A 40 7.64 2.29 -0.56
C ALA A 40 7.47 3.71 -1.15
N GLU A 41 7.06 3.82 -2.42
CA GLU A 41 6.80 5.10 -3.06
C GLU A 41 5.67 5.87 -2.37
N CYS A 42 4.59 5.17 -1.98
CA CYS A 42 3.42 5.78 -1.35
C CYS A 42 3.73 6.42 0.01
N PHE A 43 4.68 5.86 0.78
CA PHE A 43 5.07 6.46 2.07
C PHE A 43 5.80 7.79 1.96
N ASN A 44 6.26 8.17 0.76
CA ASN A 44 6.87 9.50 0.52
C ASN A 44 5.82 10.59 0.27
N TRP A 45 4.56 10.22 0.16
CA TRP A 45 3.47 11.16 -0.09
C TRP A 45 2.91 11.68 1.23
N GLU A 46 2.26 12.84 1.16
CA GLU A 46 1.48 13.39 2.27
C GLU A 46 0.49 12.35 2.80
N TYR A 47 0.30 12.34 4.12
CA TYR A 47 -0.58 11.38 4.78
C TYR A 47 -2.00 11.37 4.20
N SER A 48 -2.52 12.52 3.75
CA SER A 48 -3.84 12.61 3.11
C SER A 48 -3.93 11.87 1.77
N ASP A 49 -2.82 11.72 1.05
CA ASP A 49 -2.79 11.16 -0.30
C ASP A 49 -2.33 9.70 -0.32
N GLN A 50 -1.69 9.26 0.77
CA GLN A 50 -1.22 7.90 0.97
C GLN A 50 -2.28 6.85 0.62
N LEU A 51 -3.48 6.93 1.21
CA LEU A 51 -4.55 5.95 0.96
C LEU A 51 -4.86 5.78 -0.53
N THR A 52 -5.00 6.89 -1.26
CA THR A 52 -5.24 6.89 -2.71
C THR A 52 -4.08 6.23 -3.47
N CYS A 53 -2.83 6.49 -3.05
CA CYS A 53 -1.66 5.83 -3.64
C CYS A 53 -1.70 4.31 -3.44
N PHE A 54 -2.02 3.84 -2.23
CA PHE A 54 -2.14 2.42 -1.92
C PHE A 54 -3.25 1.74 -2.72
N GLU A 55 -4.42 2.36 -2.85
CA GLU A 55 -5.52 1.85 -3.68
C GLU A 55 -5.11 1.70 -5.15
N HIS A 56 -4.36 2.67 -5.68
CA HIS A 56 -3.79 2.57 -7.03
C HIS A 56 -2.75 1.48 -7.17
N ALA A 57 -1.87 1.29 -6.17
CA ALA A 57 -0.86 0.23 -6.15
C ALA A 57 -1.51 -1.16 -6.11
N LEU A 58 -2.47 -1.36 -5.22
CA LEU A 58 -3.24 -2.60 -5.12
C LEU A 58 -4.00 -2.88 -6.42
N SER A 59 -4.60 -1.86 -7.02
CA SER A 59 -5.27 -1.99 -8.33
C SER A 59 -4.31 -2.38 -9.46
N ARG A 60 -3.06 -1.90 -9.44
CA ARG A 60 -2.01 -2.34 -10.40
C ARG A 60 -1.66 -3.81 -10.17
N CYS A 61 -1.44 -4.21 -8.92
CA CYS A 61 -1.13 -5.58 -8.54
C CYS A 61 -2.24 -6.55 -8.99
N ASN A 62 -3.50 -6.23 -8.68
CA ASN A 62 -4.65 -7.07 -9.06
C ASN A 62 -4.79 -7.27 -10.58
N ARG A 63 -4.45 -6.26 -11.40
CA ARG A 63 -4.40 -6.42 -12.86
C ARG A 63 -3.27 -7.33 -13.31
N PHE A 64 -2.14 -7.29 -12.61
CA PHE A 64 -1.00 -8.13 -12.93
C PHE A 64 -1.23 -9.60 -12.55
N THR A 65 -1.95 -9.84 -11.46
CA THR A 65 -2.26 -11.18 -10.94
C THR A 65 -3.58 -11.76 -11.45
N GLN A 66 -4.31 -11.06 -12.34
CA GLN A 66 -5.64 -11.47 -12.81
C GLN A 66 -5.71 -12.86 -13.48
N ASN A 67 -4.57 -13.37 -13.97
CA ASN A 67 -4.45 -14.69 -14.60
C ASN A 67 -4.15 -15.81 -13.59
N LEU A 68 -3.67 -15.46 -12.39
CA LEU A 68 -3.81 -16.34 -11.24
C LEU A 68 -5.30 -16.36 -10.92
N SER A 69 -5.84 -17.52 -10.49
CA SER A 69 -7.27 -17.63 -10.13
C SER A 69 -7.73 -16.37 -9.38
N THR A 70 -8.86 -15.76 -9.77
CA THR A 70 -9.23 -14.41 -9.30
C THR A 70 -9.13 -14.23 -7.78
N ALA A 71 -9.54 -15.25 -7.01
CA ALA A 71 -9.43 -15.25 -5.56
C ALA A 71 -7.97 -15.37 -5.05
N GLY A 72 -7.14 -16.18 -5.70
CA GLY A 72 -5.73 -16.33 -5.37
C GLY A 72 -4.94 -15.06 -5.66
N GLY A 73 -5.07 -14.48 -6.86
CA GLY A 73 -4.35 -13.27 -7.25
C GLY A 73 -4.68 -12.06 -6.37
N ALA A 74 -5.97 -11.87 -6.06
CA ALA A 74 -6.41 -10.82 -5.13
C ALA A 74 -5.86 -11.03 -3.72
N TYR A 75 -5.95 -12.27 -3.20
CA TYR A 75 -5.42 -12.59 -1.88
C TYR A 75 -3.94 -12.24 -1.72
N TYR A 76 -3.09 -12.58 -2.70
CA TYR A 76 -1.65 -12.29 -2.62
C TYR A 76 -1.36 -10.79 -2.58
N CYS A 77 -2.00 -10.02 -3.46
CA CYS A 77 -1.85 -8.56 -3.49
C CYS A 77 -2.27 -7.93 -2.17
N SER A 78 -3.44 -8.30 -1.65
CA SER A 78 -3.98 -7.78 -0.39
C SER A 78 -3.14 -8.16 0.82
N TYR A 79 -2.63 -9.40 0.87
CA TYR A 79 -1.82 -9.90 1.97
C TYR A 79 -0.44 -9.22 2.00
N ALA A 80 0.26 -9.16 0.86
CA ALA A 80 1.56 -8.49 0.77
C ALA A 80 1.45 -6.99 1.08
N ALA A 81 0.38 -6.32 0.61
CA ALA A 81 0.12 -4.93 0.95
C ALA A 81 -0.04 -4.73 2.46
N PHE A 82 -0.79 -5.64 3.13
CA PHE A 82 -0.96 -5.57 4.57
C PHE A 82 0.37 -5.76 5.31
N GLU A 83 1.20 -6.73 4.93
CA GLU A 83 2.50 -6.96 5.56
C GLU A 83 3.42 -5.73 5.47
N GLU A 84 3.52 -5.11 4.29
CA GLU A 84 4.34 -3.91 4.08
C GLU A 84 3.81 -2.70 4.88
N ILE A 85 2.49 -2.49 4.90
CA ILE A 85 1.86 -1.38 5.63
C ILE A 85 1.98 -1.58 7.16
N ASP A 86 1.76 -2.79 7.66
CA ASP A 86 1.90 -3.09 9.09
C ASP A 86 3.36 -2.99 9.53
N ALA A 87 4.30 -3.45 8.69
CA ALA A 87 5.73 -3.25 8.92
C ALA A 87 6.07 -1.76 9.05
N LYS A 88 5.52 -0.91 8.19
CA LYS A 88 5.74 0.54 8.28
C LYS A 88 5.13 1.15 9.54
N LEU A 89 3.93 0.75 9.92
CA LEU A 89 3.31 1.19 11.18
C LEU A 89 4.18 0.79 12.38
N ASN A 90 4.70 -0.44 12.41
CA ASN A 90 5.60 -0.91 13.46
C ASN A 90 6.94 -0.17 13.47
N GLU A 91 7.46 0.21 12.31
CA GLU A 91 8.69 1.01 12.17
C GLU A 91 8.54 2.41 12.81
N ILE A 92 7.42 3.09 12.55
CA ILE A 92 7.22 4.48 13.02
C ILE A 92 6.65 4.56 14.43
N TYR A 93 5.98 3.51 14.93
CA TYR A 93 5.34 3.51 16.24
C TYR A 93 6.27 3.89 17.41
N PRO A 94 7.53 3.41 17.50
CA PRO A 94 8.47 3.84 18.55
C PRO A 94 8.73 5.35 18.59
N ILE A 95 8.66 6.04 17.44
CA ILE A 95 8.85 7.49 17.34
C ILE A 95 7.70 8.21 18.04
N TYR A 96 6.45 7.82 17.75
CA TYR A 96 5.27 8.38 18.40
C TYR A 96 5.18 8.03 19.88
N LEU A 97 5.66 6.84 20.25
CA LEU A 97 5.77 6.42 21.64
C LEU A 97 6.74 7.33 22.43
N ALA A 98 7.89 7.64 21.86
CA ALA A 98 8.83 8.60 22.43
C ALA A 98 8.20 10.01 22.50
N ALA A 99 7.45 10.44 21.49
CA ALA A 99 6.76 11.72 21.50
C ALA A 99 5.72 11.80 22.64
N ALA A 100 4.91 10.77 22.85
CA ALA A 100 3.94 10.70 23.94
C ALA A 100 4.63 10.75 25.32
N ARG A 101 5.74 10.03 25.48
CA ARG A 101 6.56 10.04 26.70
C ARG A 101 7.15 11.43 26.97
N ASN A 102 7.81 12.02 25.99
CA ASN A 102 8.62 13.23 26.16
C ASN A 102 7.77 14.51 26.32
N ASN A 103 6.51 14.49 25.90
CA ASN A 103 5.62 15.67 25.91
C ASN A 103 4.50 15.57 26.95
N ALA A 104 4.55 14.57 27.84
CA ALA A 104 3.64 14.47 28.97
C ALA A 104 3.78 15.67 29.92
N TYR A 105 2.66 16.19 30.43
CA TYR A 105 2.66 17.30 31.37
C TYR A 105 3.08 16.84 32.78
N GLY A 106 4.34 17.14 33.15
CA GLY A 106 4.91 16.79 34.45
C GLY A 106 5.51 15.37 34.49
N SER A 107 6.55 15.19 35.30
CA SER A 107 7.34 13.96 35.37
C SER A 107 6.53 12.72 35.81
N GLU A 108 5.46 12.92 36.57
CA GLU A 108 4.57 11.84 37.01
C GLU A 108 3.74 11.25 35.86
N ARG A 109 3.47 12.04 34.81
CA ARG A 109 2.63 11.63 33.68
C ARG A 109 3.43 11.01 32.52
N THR A 110 4.76 11.09 32.54
CA THR A 110 5.62 10.57 31.48
C THR A 110 5.43 9.06 31.26
N ALA A 111 5.47 8.26 32.33
CA ALA A 111 5.26 6.82 32.23
C ALA A 111 3.79 6.47 31.92
N GLU A 112 2.86 7.28 32.43
CA GLU A 112 1.42 7.12 32.19
C GLU A 112 1.06 7.35 30.71
N SER A 113 1.55 8.43 30.09
CA SER A 113 1.28 8.73 28.68
C SER A 113 1.81 7.67 27.72
N GLU A 114 3.00 7.12 28.00
CA GLU A 114 3.55 6.01 27.21
C GLU A 114 2.67 4.76 27.32
N GLU A 115 2.31 4.36 28.54
CA GLU A 115 1.48 3.16 28.77
C GLU A 115 0.06 3.32 28.20
N MET A 116 -0.52 4.52 28.30
CA MET A 116 -1.80 4.83 27.67
C MET A 116 -1.76 4.65 26.15
N LEU A 117 -0.69 5.10 25.47
CA LEU A 117 -0.54 4.90 24.04
C LEU A 117 -0.33 3.41 23.68
N ARG A 118 0.38 2.64 24.51
CA ARG A 118 0.50 1.18 24.34
C ARG A 118 -0.85 0.49 24.48
N ALA A 119 -1.63 0.85 25.49
CA ALA A 119 -2.97 0.31 25.70
C ALA A 119 -3.90 0.67 24.53
N ALA A 120 -3.87 1.93 24.06
CA ALA A 120 -4.65 2.38 22.92
C ALA A 120 -4.29 1.61 21.63
N GLN A 121 -2.99 1.42 21.35
CA GLN A 121 -2.54 0.68 20.17
C GLN A 121 -2.97 -0.79 20.22
N ARG A 122 -2.90 -1.45 21.38
CA ARG A 122 -3.37 -2.84 21.55
C ARG A 122 -4.87 -2.97 21.32
N ALA A 123 -5.66 -2.08 21.93
CA ALA A 123 -7.12 -2.06 21.72
C ALA A 123 -7.47 -1.79 20.25
N TRP A 124 -6.71 -0.92 19.58
CA TRP A 124 -6.89 -0.68 18.15
C TRP A 124 -6.61 -1.92 17.29
N ILE A 125 -5.58 -2.72 17.60
CA ILE A 125 -5.30 -3.97 16.89
C ILE A 125 -6.48 -4.95 16.99
N GLU A 126 -7.05 -5.11 18.19
CA GLU A 126 -8.24 -5.95 18.41
C GLU A 126 -9.44 -5.45 17.60
N TYR A 127 -9.67 -4.12 17.59
CA TYR A 127 -10.70 -3.50 16.77
C TYR A 127 -10.47 -3.75 15.27
N ARG A 128 -9.25 -3.52 14.77
CA ARG A 128 -8.87 -3.72 13.37
C ARG A 128 -9.18 -5.13 12.94
N ASP A 129 -8.67 -6.11 13.69
CA ASP A 129 -8.80 -7.51 13.32
C ASP A 129 -10.28 -7.93 13.35
N ALA A 130 -11.03 -7.60 14.39
CA ALA A 130 -12.46 -7.93 14.48
C ALA A 130 -13.29 -7.26 13.36
N MET A 131 -13.04 -5.98 13.08
CA MET A 131 -13.76 -5.24 12.04
C MET A 131 -13.48 -5.83 10.66
N CYS A 132 -12.24 -6.25 10.38
CA CYS A 132 -11.90 -6.82 9.07
C CYS A 132 -12.46 -8.23 8.85
N GLU A 133 -12.54 -9.06 9.90
CA GLU A 133 -13.25 -10.34 9.82
C GLU A 133 -14.74 -10.13 9.53
N ILE A 134 -15.36 -9.17 10.22
CA ILE A 134 -16.77 -8.81 10.01
C ILE A 134 -16.98 -8.28 8.58
N GLU A 135 -16.11 -7.39 8.08
CA GLU A 135 -16.19 -6.85 6.72
C GLU A 135 -16.19 -7.95 5.65
N ALA A 136 -15.35 -8.97 5.84
CA ALA A 136 -15.28 -10.12 4.95
C ALA A 136 -16.59 -10.93 4.92
N THR A 137 -17.42 -10.90 5.97
CA THR A 137 -18.70 -11.64 5.98
C THR A 137 -19.74 -11.11 4.98
N TRP A 138 -19.67 -9.83 4.60
CA TRP A 138 -20.61 -9.22 3.65
C TRP A 138 -19.96 -8.75 2.33
N ASN A 139 -18.63 -8.62 2.28
CA ASN A 139 -17.90 -8.15 1.08
C ASN A 139 -17.10 -9.23 0.34
N ALA A 140 -16.97 -10.46 0.87
CA ALA A 140 -16.21 -11.53 0.20
C ALA A 140 -16.97 -12.15 -0.98
N ILE A 141 -17.08 -11.42 -2.10
CA ILE A 141 -17.56 -11.94 -3.38
C ILE A 141 -16.39 -11.93 -4.38
N ASN A 142 -16.17 -13.04 -5.08
CA ASN A 142 -15.15 -13.25 -6.12
C ASN A 142 -13.66 -13.13 -5.69
N SER A 143 -13.26 -12.09 -4.95
CA SER A 143 -11.90 -11.89 -4.43
C SER A 143 -11.55 -12.87 -3.30
N GLY A 144 -12.57 -13.42 -2.64
CA GLY A 144 -12.43 -14.36 -1.54
C GLY A 144 -12.22 -13.67 -0.19
N TYR A 145 -12.41 -14.44 0.88
CA TYR A 145 -12.39 -13.94 2.26
C TYR A 145 -11.08 -13.25 2.63
N GLY A 146 -9.95 -13.91 2.37
CA GLY A 146 -8.65 -13.41 2.79
C GLY A 146 -8.24 -12.10 2.11
N ALA A 147 -8.63 -11.89 0.84
CA ALA A 147 -8.34 -10.64 0.13
C ALA A 147 -9.05 -9.46 0.81
N VAL A 148 -10.34 -9.64 1.15
CA VAL A 148 -11.11 -8.59 1.85
C VAL A 148 -10.52 -8.30 3.24
N VAL A 149 -10.11 -9.33 3.98
CA VAL A 149 -9.44 -9.13 5.27
C VAL A 149 -8.13 -8.34 5.11
N GLY A 150 -7.28 -8.72 4.14
CA GLY A 150 -6.01 -8.04 3.87
C GLY A 150 -6.18 -6.58 3.47
N ASP A 151 -7.16 -6.29 2.58
CA ASP A 151 -7.48 -4.93 2.15
C ASP A 151 -7.97 -4.06 3.30
N CYS A 152 -8.88 -4.60 4.12
CA CYS A 152 -9.38 -3.90 5.30
C CYS A 152 -8.25 -3.60 6.30
N LYS A 153 -7.38 -4.59 6.59
CA LYS A 153 -6.28 -4.40 7.54
C LYS A 153 -5.29 -3.35 7.03
N SER A 154 -4.97 -3.37 5.74
CA SER A 154 -4.16 -2.34 5.07
C SER A 154 -4.77 -0.96 5.29
N ARG A 155 -6.04 -0.76 4.92
CA ARG A 155 -6.76 0.52 5.05
C ARG A 155 -6.78 1.03 6.50
N LEU A 156 -7.08 0.16 7.46
CA LEU A 156 -7.14 0.56 8.87
C LEU A 156 -5.75 0.87 9.45
N SER A 157 -4.70 0.14 9.06
CA SER A 157 -3.32 0.44 9.47
C SER A 157 -2.85 1.80 8.92
N LEU A 158 -3.21 2.15 7.68
CA LEU A 158 -2.96 3.48 7.12
C LEU A 158 -3.66 4.58 7.93
N MET A 159 -4.94 4.40 8.25
CA MET A 159 -5.71 5.34 9.07
C MET A 159 -5.10 5.49 10.48
N GLN A 160 -4.51 4.43 11.02
CA GLN A 160 -3.85 4.51 12.33
C GLN A 160 -2.55 5.32 12.26
N MET A 161 -1.76 5.18 11.20
CA MET A 161 -0.59 6.03 11.00
C MET A 161 -1.00 7.51 10.87
N GLN A 162 -2.07 7.80 10.13
CA GLN A 162 -2.64 9.15 10.03
C GLN A 162 -3.10 9.68 11.39
N THR A 163 -3.73 8.84 12.21
CA THR A 163 -4.18 9.19 13.56
C THR A 163 -3.00 9.53 14.46
N LEU A 164 -1.95 8.69 14.47
CA LEU A 164 -0.73 8.97 15.23
C LEU A 164 -0.06 10.27 14.78
N GLN A 165 0.01 10.52 13.47
CA GLN A 165 0.52 11.79 12.95
C GLN A 165 -0.33 12.98 13.39
N ALA A 166 -1.66 12.89 13.32
CA ALA A 166 -2.55 13.99 13.68
C ALA A 166 -2.45 14.35 15.17
N GLU A 167 -2.38 13.34 16.04
CA GLU A 167 -2.36 13.53 17.49
C GLU A 167 -0.97 13.87 18.03
N LEU A 168 0.09 13.32 17.44
CA LEU A 168 1.44 13.37 18.00
C LEU A 168 2.51 13.93 17.05
N GLY A 169 2.21 14.12 15.76
CA GLY A 169 3.18 14.56 14.74
C GLY A 169 3.83 15.90 15.07
N GLY A 170 3.07 16.86 15.60
CA GLY A 170 3.62 18.17 16.02
C GLY A 170 4.64 18.11 17.16
N PHE A 171 4.77 16.96 17.84
CA PHE A 171 5.79 16.69 18.85
C PHE A 171 6.98 15.89 18.30
N VAL A 172 6.79 15.20 17.17
CA VAL A 172 7.86 14.50 16.44
C VAL A 172 8.72 15.53 15.71
N ASP A 173 8.11 16.49 15.01
CA ASP A 173 8.81 17.48 14.18
C ASP A 173 9.69 18.47 14.98
N LYS A 174 9.56 18.49 16.31
CA LYS A 174 10.27 19.42 17.21
C LYS A 174 11.47 18.79 17.93
N GLN A 175 11.68 17.48 17.75
CA GLN A 175 12.81 16.75 18.34
C GLN A 175 14.01 16.77 17.40
#